data_AF-A0A4Q8AH91-F1
#
_entry.id   AF-A0A4Q8AH91-F1
#
_cell.length_a   1.000
_cell.length_b   1.000
_cell.length_c   1.000
_cell.angle_alpha   90.00
_cell.angle_beta   90.00
_cell.angle_gamma   90.00
#
_symmetry.space_group_name_H-M   'P 1'
#
loop_
_entity.id
_entity.type
_entity.pdbx_description
1 polymer ?
#
loop_
_entity_poly.entity_id
_entity_poly.type
_entity_poly.pdbx_seq_one_letter_code
_entity_poly.pdbx_strand_id
1 'polypeptide(L)'
;MDLSALRRWPDIEAENLFAVDASDRLILDEAADALAGATASEVVVIGDRHGALTLGALDLLAEGGPDAAVIRVHQDALSGELALASNAAAFGYEKGYRSIALGVEKHSRELLSGARVVLLQLPRGLDALDEIASAIAAHADPDVVVVAGGRIKHMTPAMNDVLGEHFALVEASLARQKSRVLRVRGPRHDVVGGWPRTQQHPDLGLVVAAHGGAFAGTSVDIGTRFLLGHLAEAALGARTAVDLGCGTGVLATSLAMHRPGLHVLASDQSAAAVASAWDTALANGVGEQVKVVRDDGLSRQPDGSAELIVLNPPFHVGAAVHAGIALKLFEHAARVLAPGGELWCVWNSHLAYTPALRSIIGPTRQIARNTKFTITASTRAQ
;
A
#
# COMPACT_ATOMS: atom_id res chain seq x y z
N MET A 1 7.54 20.68 17.61
CA MET A 1 6.25 20.73 16.86
C MET A 1 5.10 20.06 17.64
N ASP A 2 3.86 20.57 17.55
CA ASP A 2 2.67 19.91 18.10
C ASP A 2 2.10 18.84 17.14
N LEU A 3 2.40 17.57 17.41
CA LEU A 3 1.92 16.43 16.63
C LEU A 3 0.38 16.27 16.63
N SER A 4 -0.34 16.88 17.57
CA SER A 4 -1.80 16.76 17.62
C SER A 4 -2.52 17.55 16.54
N ALA A 5 -1.84 18.52 15.93
CA ALA A 5 -2.35 19.33 14.83
C ALA A 5 -2.17 18.69 13.44
N LEU A 6 -1.52 17.52 13.35
CA LEU A 6 -1.42 16.78 12.08
C LEU A 6 -2.79 16.27 11.62
N ARG A 7 -3.01 16.32 10.32
CA ARG A 7 -4.25 15.86 9.67
C ARG A 7 -4.03 14.57 8.88
N ARG A 8 -5.11 13.83 8.63
CA ARG A 8 -5.08 12.64 7.76
C ARG A 8 -5.24 13.02 6.29
N TRP A 9 -5.79 14.20 6.02
CA TRP A 9 -6.03 14.71 4.68
C TRP A 9 -4.83 14.53 3.73
N PRO A 10 -5.02 14.02 2.49
CA PRO A 10 -6.29 13.69 1.85
C PRO A 10 -6.80 12.26 2.08
N ASP A 11 -6.22 11.51 3.03
CA ASP A 11 -6.82 10.25 3.49
C ASP A 11 -8.14 10.51 4.23
N ILE A 12 -8.90 9.43 4.48
CA ILE A 12 -10.20 9.47 5.14
C ILE A 12 -10.08 10.12 6.53
N GLU A 13 -10.86 11.18 6.75
CA GLU A 13 -11.03 11.85 8.04
C GLU A 13 -12.39 11.49 8.66
N ALA A 14 -12.38 11.26 9.98
CA ALA A 14 -13.56 11.08 10.81
C ALA A 14 -13.21 11.43 12.26
N GLU A 15 -14.20 11.76 13.10
CA GLU A 15 -13.98 12.23 14.49
C GLU A 15 -13.13 11.27 15.34
N ASN A 16 -13.15 9.97 15.03
CA ASN A 16 -12.42 8.93 15.74
C ASN A 16 -11.15 8.44 15.02
N LEU A 17 -10.76 9.10 13.93
CA LEU A 17 -9.55 8.79 13.17
C LEU A 17 -8.53 9.90 13.34
N PHE A 18 -7.37 9.55 13.88
CA PHE A 18 -6.29 10.49 14.17
C PHE A 18 -5.14 10.31 13.18
N ALA A 19 -4.40 11.40 12.92
CA ALA A 19 -3.19 11.36 12.10
C ALA A 19 -2.00 10.75 12.85
N VAL A 20 -2.02 10.85 14.18
CA VAL A 20 -0.94 10.41 15.07
C VAL A 20 -1.51 9.58 16.20
N ASP A 21 -0.86 8.47 16.54
CA ASP A 21 -1.18 7.66 17.71
C ASP A 21 -0.01 7.59 18.72
N ALA A 22 -0.12 6.71 19.71
CA ALA A 22 0.91 6.57 20.74
C ALA A 22 2.13 5.74 20.28
N SER A 23 2.04 4.95 19.20
CA SER A 23 3.25 4.32 18.65
C SER A 23 4.14 5.33 17.96
N ASP A 24 3.57 6.29 17.23
CA ASP A 24 4.35 7.36 16.59
C ASP A 24 5.19 8.12 17.64
N ARG A 25 4.55 8.55 18.73
CA ARG A 25 5.20 9.24 19.85
C ARG A 25 6.25 8.38 20.56
N LEU A 26 5.97 7.08 20.72
CA LEU A 26 6.93 6.17 21.35
C LEU A 26 8.15 5.91 20.47
N ILE A 27 7.99 5.83 19.15
CA ILE A 27 9.14 5.71 18.24
C ILE A 27 10.04 6.93 18.36
N LEU A 28 9.47 8.15 18.32
CA LEU A 28 10.25 9.39 18.44
C LEU A 28 10.99 9.50 19.78
N ASP A 29 10.30 9.22 20.89
CA ASP A 29 10.94 9.27 22.22
C ASP A 29 12.08 8.25 22.35
N GLU A 30 11.89 7.04 21.83
CA GLU A 30 12.90 5.96 21.89
C GLU A 30 14.06 6.18 20.91
N ALA A 31 13.86 7.02 19.89
CA ALA A 31 14.87 7.37 18.90
C ALA A 31 15.62 8.68 19.24
N ALA A 32 15.18 9.44 20.24
CA ALA A 32 15.67 10.80 20.51
C ALA A 32 17.20 10.87 20.63
N ASP A 33 17.82 9.98 21.39
CA ASP A 33 19.28 9.94 21.55
C ASP A 33 20.01 9.60 20.24
N ALA A 34 19.44 8.71 19.42
CA ALA A 34 20.02 8.34 18.13
C ALA A 34 19.88 9.47 17.11
N LEU A 35 18.74 10.18 17.12
CA LEU A 35 18.48 11.34 16.26
C LEU A 35 19.38 12.54 16.63
N ALA A 36 19.62 12.78 17.92
CA ALA A 36 20.48 13.87 18.38
C ALA A 36 21.93 13.79 17.84
N GLY A 37 22.40 12.58 17.51
CA GLY A 37 23.73 12.33 16.95
C GLY A 37 23.77 12.09 15.44
N ALA A 38 22.64 12.21 14.74
CA ALA A 38 22.51 11.92 13.31
C ALA A 38 22.30 13.20 12.49
N THR A 39 22.67 13.14 11.22
CA THR A 39 22.29 14.12 10.20
C THR A 39 21.01 13.70 9.49
N ALA A 40 20.28 14.63 8.87
CA ALA A 40 19.04 14.31 8.14
C ALA A 40 19.22 13.22 7.07
N SER A 41 20.36 13.21 6.36
CA SER A 41 20.66 12.18 5.36
C SER A 41 20.92 10.80 5.95
N GLU A 42 21.29 10.69 7.23
CA GLU A 42 21.49 9.40 7.92
C GLU A 42 20.18 8.84 8.49
N VAL A 43 19.08 9.59 8.40
CA VAL A 43 17.76 9.19 8.91
C VAL A 43 16.86 8.71 7.76
N VAL A 44 16.25 7.54 7.97
CA VAL A 44 15.23 6.99 7.10
C VAL A 44 13.95 6.75 7.91
N VAL A 45 12.80 7.04 7.31
CA VAL A 45 11.49 6.76 7.91
C VAL A 45 10.70 5.84 7.01
N ILE A 46 10.20 4.73 7.55
CA ILE A 46 9.44 3.73 6.80
C ILE A 46 8.07 3.52 7.46
N GLY A 47 7.01 3.63 6.66
CA GLY A 47 5.64 3.36 7.09
C GLY A 47 5.00 4.52 7.86
N ASP A 48 5.56 5.72 7.81
CA ASP A 48 4.93 6.91 8.39
C ASP A 48 3.54 7.09 7.80
N ARG A 49 2.49 7.15 8.63
CA ARG A 49 1.12 7.12 8.10
C ARG A 49 0.69 8.47 7.55
N HIS A 50 1.03 9.55 8.25
CA HIS A 50 0.60 10.91 7.89
C HIS A 50 1.67 11.97 8.17
N GLY A 51 2.91 11.58 8.44
CA GLY A 51 4.03 12.49 8.65
C GLY A 51 4.47 12.67 10.09
N ALA A 52 3.91 11.93 11.05
CA ALA A 52 4.22 12.11 12.46
C ALA A 52 5.70 11.81 12.77
N LEU A 53 6.22 10.72 12.19
CA LEU A 53 7.59 10.29 12.42
C LEU A 53 8.57 11.19 11.67
N THR A 54 8.27 11.51 10.42
CA THR A 54 9.13 12.34 9.55
C THR A 54 9.26 13.75 10.11
N LEU A 55 8.12 14.40 10.39
CA LEU A 55 8.12 15.78 10.89
C LEU A 55 8.62 15.86 12.34
N GLY A 56 8.30 14.85 13.16
CA GLY A 56 8.85 14.75 14.51
C GLY A 56 10.36 14.54 14.52
N ALA A 57 10.91 13.75 13.59
CA ALA A 57 12.35 13.57 13.45
C ALA A 57 13.04 14.87 12.99
N LEU A 58 12.44 15.60 12.04
CA LEU A 58 12.95 16.91 11.61
C LEU A 58 13.02 17.93 12.75
N ASP A 59 12.05 17.91 13.67
CA ASP A 59 12.02 18.77 14.86
C ASP A 59 13.07 18.37 15.91
N LEU A 60 13.49 17.10 15.94
CA LEU A 60 14.47 16.57 16.90
C LEU A 60 15.92 16.60 16.40
N LEU A 61 16.15 16.67 15.09
CA LEU A 61 17.48 16.78 14.52
C LEU A 61 18.12 18.13 14.90
N ALA A 62 19.40 18.12 15.26
CA ALA A 62 20.15 19.35 15.53
C ALA A 62 20.17 20.23 14.26
N GLU A 63 20.03 21.55 14.42
CA GLU A 63 19.97 22.52 13.31
C GLU A 63 21.10 22.28 12.29
N GLY A 64 20.74 21.67 11.17
CA GLY A 64 21.63 21.40 10.04
C GLY A 64 21.46 22.48 8.99
N GLY A 65 22.56 23.16 8.65
CA GLY A 65 22.59 24.33 7.77
C GLY A 65 22.07 24.13 6.34
N PRO A 66 22.09 25.20 5.52
CA PRO A 66 21.27 25.39 4.32
C PRO A 66 21.47 24.43 3.12
N ASP A 67 22.33 23.41 3.21
CA ASP A 67 22.71 22.56 2.07
C ASP A 67 22.34 21.07 2.24
N ALA A 68 21.23 20.71 1.57
CA ALA A 68 20.96 19.47 0.82
C ALA A 68 20.83 18.08 1.51
N ALA A 69 21.06 17.89 2.81
CA ALA A 69 20.75 16.61 3.47
C ALA A 69 19.26 16.56 3.90
N VAL A 70 18.49 15.60 3.40
CA VAL A 70 17.05 15.43 3.71
C VAL A 70 16.77 14.03 4.26
N ILE A 71 15.73 13.91 5.09
CA ILE A 71 15.24 12.61 5.55
C ILE A 71 14.67 11.84 4.35
N ARG A 72 15.04 10.58 4.21
CA ARG A 72 14.47 9.72 3.15
C ARG A 72 13.29 8.95 3.72
N VAL A 73 12.18 8.95 2.99
CA VAL A 73 10.91 8.41 3.50
C VAL A 73 10.34 7.39 2.53
N HIS A 74 9.88 6.26 3.04
CA HIS A 74 9.06 5.32 2.28
C HIS A 74 7.70 5.14 2.92
N GLN A 75 6.65 5.31 2.11
CA GLN A 75 5.27 5.03 2.49
C GLN A 75 4.61 4.20 1.39
N ASP A 76 4.01 3.07 1.74
CA ASP A 76 3.41 2.19 0.74
C ASP A 76 2.13 2.82 0.13
N ALA A 77 1.26 3.38 0.97
CA ALA A 77 0.01 3.99 0.50
C ALA A 77 0.22 5.43 0.00
N LEU A 78 -0.25 5.73 -1.21
CA LEU A 78 -0.17 7.07 -1.81
C LEU A 78 -0.88 8.13 -0.96
N SER A 79 -2.01 7.77 -0.33
CA SER A 79 -2.73 8.66 0.59
C SER A 79 -1.86 9.12 1.76
N GLY A 80 -0.98 8.24 2.26
CA GLY A 80 -0.01 8.58 3.30
C GLY A 80 1.05 9.57 2.82
N GLU A 81 1.59 9.39 1.61
CA GLU A 81 2.56 10.33 1.02
C GLU A 81 1.96 11.72 0.84
N LEU A 82 0.72 11.78 0.35
CA LEU A 82 0.00 13.05 0.18
C LEU A 82 -0.31 13.69 1.54
N ALA A 83 -0.62 12.89 2.57
CA ALA A 83 -0.87 13.40 3.91
C ALA A 83 0.39 13.96 4.57
N LEU A 84 1.53 13.25 4.44
CA LEU A 84 2.83 13.79 4.84
C LEU A 84 3.14 15.09 4.10
N ALA A 85 2.94 15.15 2.78
CA ALA A 85 3.19 16.37 2.01
C ALA A 85 2.30 17.55 2.47
N SER A 86 1.01 17.31 2.72
CA SER A 86 0.10 18.33 3.21
C SER A 86 0.49 18.83 4.60
N ASN A 87 0.87 17.92 5.50
CA ASN A 87 1.32 18.29 6.84
C ASN A 87 2.67 19.01 6.80
N ALA A 88 3.62 18.53 5.98
CA ALA A 88 4.90 19.21 5.80
C ALA A 88 4.72 20.66 5.34
N ALA A 89 3.80 20.92 4.40
CA ALA A 89 3.46 22.28 3.98
C ALA A 89 2.84 23.12 5.09
N ALA A 90 1.97 22.54 5.91
CA ALA A 90 1.34 23.25 7.03
C ALA A 90 2.35 23.68 8.11
N PHE A 91 3.46 22.95 8.26
CA PHE A 91 4.49 23.20 9.29
C PHE A 91 5.82 23.74 8.72
N GLY A 92 5.93 23.97 7.41
CA GLY A 92 7.13 24.54 6.77
C GLY A 92 8.31 23.56 6.60
N TYR A 93 8.03 22.27 6.45
CA TYR A 93 9.02 21.19 6.32
C TYR A 93 9.08 20.57 4.91
N GLU A 94 8.55 21.21 3.88
CA GLU A 94 8.43 20.65 2.52
C GLU A 94 9.76 20.26 1.90
N LYS A 95 10.85 20.92 2.32
CA LYS A 95 12.21 20.67 1.83
C LYS A 95 13.02 19.74 2.76
N GLY A 96 12.45 19.30 3.87
CA GLY A 96 13.15 18.50 4.88
C GLY A 96 13.22 17.01 4.57
N TYR A 97 12.45 16.52 3.59
CA TYR A 97 12.39 15.10 3.27
C TYR A 97 12.23 14.82 1.78
N ARG A 98 12.46 13.56 1.38
CA ARG A 98 12.18 13.06 0.04
C ARG A 98 11.57 11.66 0.09
N SER A 99 10.45 11.47 -0.61
CA SER A 99 9.81 10.16 -0.76
C SER A 99 10.57 9.29 -1.77
N ILE A 100 10.88 8.05 -1.38
CA ILE A 100 11.60 7.06 -2.19
C ILE A 100 10.87 5.71 -2.08
N ALA A 101 10.74 5.01 -3.21
CA ALA A 101 10.10 3.69 -3.24
C ALA A 101 10.97 2.60 -2.59
N LEU A 102 10.32 1.55 -2.10
CA LEU A 102 10.95 0.32 -1.60
C LEU A 102 10.51 -0.86 -2.47
N GLY A 103 11.37 -1.87 -2.60
CA GLY A 103 11.08 -3.15 -3.27
C GLY A 103 11.85 -3.38 -4.57
N VAL A 104 12.20 -2.31 -5.28
CA VAL A 104 13.13 -2.38 -6.43
C VAL A 104 14.54 -2.09 -5.94
N GLU A 105 15.50 -2.99 -6.18
CA GLU A 105 16.92 -2.91 -5.74
C GLU A 105 17.51 -1.49 -5.81
N LYS A 106 17.38 -0.84 -6.97
CA LYS A 106 17.89 0.53 -7.16
C LYS A 106 17.29 1.54 -6.17
N HIS A 107 15.98 1.49 -5.97
CA HIS A 107 15.27 2.42 -5.08
C HIS A 107 15.50 2.06 -3.61
N SER A 108 15.50 0.77 -3.25
CA SER A 108 15.84 0.30 -1.91
C SER A 108 17.24 0.76 -1.49
N ARG A 109 18.21 0.67 -2.41
CA ARG A 109 19.55 1.21 -2.19
C ARG A 109 19.57 2.73 -2.04
N GLU A 110 18.85 3.48 -2.87
CA GLU A 110 18.74 4.94 -2.75
C GLU A 110 18.12 5.35 -1.40
N LEU A 111 17.09 4.63 -0.96
CA LEU A 111 16.39 4.86 0.31
C LEU A 111 17.31 4.64 1.51
N LEU A 112 18.11 3.57 1.51
CA LEU A 112 18.77 3.07 2.73
C LEU A 112 20.28 3.29 2.81
N SER A 113 20.96 3.58 1.70
CA SER A 113 22.42 3.75 1.69
C SER A 113 22.88 4.80 2.72
N GLY A 114 23.76 4.44 3.65
CA GLY A 114 24.27 5.32 4.70
C GLY A 114 23.25 5.69 5.79
N ALA A 115 22.12 5.00 5.87
CA ALA A 115 21.16 5.18 6.95
C ALA A 115 21.71 4.60 8.27
N ARG A 116 21.86 5.44 9.29
CA ARG A 116 22.27 5.04 10.65
C ARG A 116 21.11 4.98 11.63
N VAL A 117 20.01 5.66 11.31
CA VAL A 117 18.77 5.61 12.10
C VAL A 117 17.59 5.32 11.18
N VAL A 118 16.84 4.26 11.47
CA VAL A 118 15.60 3.94 10.76
C VAL A 118 14.43 4.00 11.74
N LEU A 119 13.50 4.91 11.51
CA LEU A 119 12.22 4.94 12.23
C LEU A 119 11.22 4.09 11.46
N LEU A 120 10.75 3.00 12.06
CA LEU A 120 9.86 2.05 11.40
C LEU A 120 8.52 2.01 12.13
N GLN A 121 7.46 2.43 11.45
CA GLN A 121 6.11 2.09 11.87
C GLN A 121 5.83 0.64 11.43
N LEU A 122 5.75 -0.28 12.39
CA LEU A 122 5.60 -1.70 12.09
C LEU A 122 4.40 -1.96 11.16
N PRO A 123 4.60 -2.68 10.04
CA PRO A 123 3.51 -3.08 9.17
C PRO A 123 2.64 -4.15 9.84
N ARG A 124 1.45 -4.39 9.29
CA ARG A 124 0.54 -5.43 9.82
C ARG A 124 0.92 -6.84 9.39
N GLY A 125 1.48 -6.99 8.19
CA GLY A 125 1.86 -8.27 7.61
C GLY A 125 3.32 -8.62 7.91
N LEU A 126 3.60 -9.90 8.12
CA LEU A 126 4.96 -10.40 8.32
C LEU A 126 5.78 -10.31 7.04
N ASP A 127 5.17 -10.57 5.88
CA ASP A 127 5.83 -10.45 4.58
C ASP A 127 6.32 -9.02 4.29
N ALA A 128 5.51 -8.01 4.61
CA ALA A 128 5.94 -6.61 4.52
C ALA A 128 7.10 -6.30 5.47
N LEU A 129 7.07 -6.86 6.69
CA LEU A 129 8.16 -6.69 7.66
C LEU A 129 9.44 -7.37 7.18
N ASP A 130 9.32 -8.56 6.60
CA ASP A 130 10.43 -9.35 6.05
C ASP A 130 11.12 -8.61 4.90
N GLU A 131 10.35 -8.08 3.95
CA GLU A 131 10.91 -7.29 2.84
C GLU A 131 11.61 -6.02 3.33
N ILE A 132 10.99 -5.29 4.26
CA ILE A 132 11.58 -4.09 4.86
C ILE A 132 12.87 -4.44 5.62
N ALA A 133 12.83 -5.48 6.46
CA ALA A 133 13.98 -5.91 7.26
C ALA A 133 15.14 -6.35 6.36
N SER A 134 14.85 -7.13 5.33
CA SER A 134 15.84 -7.57 4.35
C SER A 134 16.47 -6.39 3.60
N ALA A 135 15.66 -5.42 3.15
CA ALA A 135 16.17 -4.24 2.47
C ALA A 135 17.09 -3.40 3.40
N ILE A 136 16.68 -3.18 4.65
CA ILE A 136 17.50 -2.46 5.64
C ILE A 136 18.83 -3.22 5.85
N ALA A 137 18.79 -4.53 6.08
CA ALA A 137 19.99 -5.32 6.31
C ALA A 137 20.94 -5.34 5.08
N ALA A 138 20.40 -5.29 3.87
CA ALA A 138 21.19 -5.31 2.64
C ALA A 138 21.86 -3.96 2.30
N HIS A 139 21.30 -2.83 2.74
CA HIS A 139 21.68 -1.52 2.21
C HIS A 139 21.96 -0.42 3.24
N ALA A 140 21.50 -0.56 4.47
CA ALA A 140 21.76 0.42 5.53
C ALA A 140 23.21 0.37 6.01
N ASP A 141 23.58 1.36 6.82
CA ASP A 141 24.88 1.37 7.49
C ASP A 141 25.02 0.14 8.42
N PRO A 142 26.21 -0.49 8.54
CA PRO A 142 26.40 -1.62 9.46
C PRO A 142 26.07 -1.29 10.93
N ASP A 143 26.16 -0.03 11.34
CA ASP A 143 25.84 0.43 12.69
C ASP A 143 24.40 0.96 12.81
N VAL A 144 23.53 0.67 11.82
CA VAL A 144 22.14 1.13 11.83
C VAL A 144 21.39 0.70 13.09
N VAL A 145 20.66 1.65 13.66
CA VAL A 145 19.66 1.40 14.70
C VAL A 145 18.27 1.56 14.10
N VAL A 146 17.51 0.47 14.10
CA VAL A 146 16.09 0.52 13.71
C VAL A 146 15.24 0.62 14.98
N VAL A 147 14.38 1.63 15.03
CA VAL A 147 13.41 1.86 16.09
C VAL A 147 12.03 1.53 15.52
N ALA A 148 11.62 0.27 15.69
CA ALA A 148 10.40 -0.28 15.08
C ALA A 148 9.24 -0.31 16.08
N GLY A 149 8.25 0.57 15.92
CA GLY A 149 7.14 0.70 16.87
C GLY A 149 5.78 0.33 16.32
N GLY A 150 4.91 -0.16 17.20
CA GLY A 150 3.54 -0.53 16.85
C GLY A 150 2.58 -0.50 18.02
N ARG A 151 1.28 -0.53 17.71
CA ARG A 151 0.21 -0.76 18.70
C ARG A 151 0.24 -2.24 19.09
N ILE A 152 0.23 -2.54 20.39
CA ILE A 152 0.38 -3.93 20.89
C ILE A 152 -0.67 -4.88 20.31
N LYS A 153 -1.91 -4.41 20.11
CA LYS A 153 -2.99 -5.21 19.48
C LYS A 153 -2.73 -5.63 18.03
N HIS A 154 -1.68 -5.10 17.40
CA HIS A 154 -1.25 -5.43 16.04
C HIS A 154 0.14 -6.05 15.99
N MET A 155 0.81 -6.20 17.14
CA MET A 155 2.11 -6.83 17.23
C MET A 155 1.96 -8.31 17.57
N THR A 156 2.82 -9.13 17.01
CA THR A 156 2.90 -10.57 17.31
C THR A 156 4.33 -10.95 17.67
N PRO A 157 4.55 -12.03 18.44
CA PRO A 157 5.88 -12.55 18.71
C PRO A 157 6.67 -12.86 17.42
N ALA A 158 6.00 -13.33 16.37
CA ALA A 158 6.59 -13.64 15.07
C ALA A 158 7.29 -12.46 14.39
N MET A 159 6.92 -11.22 14.73
CA MET A 159 7.66 -10.04 14.23
C MET A 159 9.10 -10.01 14.75
N ASN A 160 9.36 -10.51 15.96
CA ASN A 160 10.73 -10.61 16.49
C ASN A 160 11.52 -11.68 15.74
N ASP A 161 10.88 -12.79 15.38
CA ASP A 161 11.51 -13.88 14.62
C ASP A 161 11.93 -13.37 13.24
N VAL A 162 11.02 -12.69 12.50
CA VAL A 162 11.33 -12.06 11.20
C VAL A 162 12.48 -11.06 11.32
N LEU A 163 12.47 -10.19 12.33
CA LEU A 163 13.58 -9.25 12.53
C LEU A 163 14.88 -9.99 12.90
N GLY A 164 14.80 -11.08 13.66
CA GLY A 164 15.94 -11.90 14.07
C GLY A 164 16.59 -12.69 12.93
N GLU A 165 15.87 -12.93 11.84
CA GLU A 165 16.42 -13.51 10.61
C GLU A 165 17.40 -12.55 9.92
N HIS A 166 17.11 -11.24 9.95
CA HIS A 166 17.92 -10.22 9.26
C HIS A 166 18.88 -9.44 10.17
N PHE A 167 18.72 -9.55 11.49
CA PHE A 167 19.50 -8.79 12.47
C PHE A 167 20.01 -9.65 13.62
N ALA A 168 21.12 -9.23 14.24
CA ALA A 168 21.74 -9.93 15.36
C ALA A 168 21.03 -9.67 16.70
N LEU A 169 20.45 -8.48 16.87
CA LEU A 169 19.81 -8.05 18.12
C LEU A 169 18.42 -7.51 17.86
N VAL A 170 17.43 -7.99 18.63
CA VAL A 170 16.05 -7.51 18.66
C VAL A 170 15.63 -7.36 20.12
N GLU A 171 15.43 -6.13 20.59
CA GLU A 171 15.11 -5.83 21.99
C GLU A 171 13.80 -5.08 22.12
N ALA A 172 12.85 -5.65 22.86
CA ALA A 172 11.58 -5.01 23.13
C ALA A 172 11.68 -3.98 24.27
N SER A 173 11.18 -2.76 24.06
CA SER A 173 11.01 -1.76 25.12
C SER A 173 9.85 -2.11 26.05
N LEU A 174 9.72 -1.40 27.17
CA LEU A 174 8.52 -1.47 28.00
C LEU A 174 7.29 -0.95 27.23
N ALA A 175 6.13 -1.55 27.50
CA ALA A 175 4.89 -1.08 26.91
C ALA A 175 4.52 0.31 27.45
N ARG A 176 4.14 1.23 26.56
CA ARG A 176 3.65 2.57 26.91
C ARG A 176 2.41 2.91 26.12
N GLN A 177 1.33 3.30 26.82
CA GLN A 177 0.05 3.69 26.20
C GLN A 177 -0.51 2.68 25.17
N LYS A 178 -0.36 1.37 25.41
CA LYS A 178 -0.74 0.27 24.49
C LYS A 178 0.10 0.21 23.19
N SER A 179 1.29 0.80 23.20
CA SER A 179 2.32 0.71 22.16
C SER A 179 3.60 0.09 22.72
N ARG A 180 4.45 -0.41 21.82
CA ARG A 180 5.78 -0.95 22.15
C ARG A 180 6.72 -0.70 20.98
N VAL A 181 8.02 -0.59 21.27
CA VAL A 181 9.10 -0.50 20.30
C VAL A 181 9.97 -1.75 20.36
N LEU A 182 10.44 -2.21 19.21
CA LEU A 182 11.53 -3.17 19.03
C LEU A 182 12.75 -2.39 18.55
N ARG A 183 13.84 -2.41 19.31
CA ARG A 183 15.14 -1.85 18.91
C ARG A 183 15.93 -2.95 18.23
N VAL A 184 16.34 -2.70 17.00
CA VAL A 184 16.96 -3.72 16.14
C VAL A 184 18.31 -3.22 15.64
N ARG A 185 19.35 -4.05 15.72
CA ARG A 185 20.74 -3.71 15.41
C ARG A 185 21.52 -4.90 14.84
N GLY A 186 22.65 -4.62 14.20
CA GLY A 186 23.57 -5.62 13.68
C GLY A 186 22.99 -6.35 12.47
N PRO A 187 22.83 -5.66 11.32
CA PRO A 187 22.33 -6.27 10.09
C PRO A 187 23.19 -7.47 9.66
N ARG A 188 22.53 -8.53 9.17
CA ARG A 188 23.17 -9.75 8.66
C ARG A 188 23.26 -9.67 7.14
N HIS A 189 24.45 -9.34 6.63
CA HIS A 189 24.66 -9.16 5.19
C HIS A 189 24.76 -10.49 4.39
N ASP A 190 24.87 -11.63 5.08
CA ASP A 190 24.87 -12.97 4.48
C ASP A 190 23.47 -13.49 4.15
N VAL A 191 22.42 -12.82 4.64
CA VAL A 191 21.03 -13.17 4.36
C VAL A 191 20.54 -12.37 3.15
N VAL A 192 20.25 -13.07 2.06
CA VAL A 192 19.69 -12.46 0.84
C VAL A 192 18.17 -12.57 0.86
N GLY A 193 17.48 -11.43 0.67
CA GLY A 193 16.03 -11.38 0.57
C GLY A 193 15.47 -12.10 -0.65
N GLY A 194 14.31 -12.73 -0.49
CA GLY A 194 13.61 -13.47 -1.56
C GLY A 194 12.49 -12.69 -2.25
N TRP A 195 12.63 -11.37 -2.42
CA TRP A 195 11.57 -10.48 -2.93
C TRP A 195 11.84 -9.98 -4.35
N PRO A 196 10.80 -9.83 -5.21
CA PRO A 196 9.43 -10.28 -4.99
C PRO A 196 9.32 -11.82 -4.95
N ARG A 197 8.35 -12.36 -4.22
CA ARG A 197 8.04 -13.79 -4.20
C ARG A 197 7.13 -14.13 -5.37
N THR A 198 7.23 -15.34 -5.91
CA THR A 198 6.40 -15.81 -7.04
C THR A 198 5.74 -17.15 -6.74
N GLN A 199 4.50 -17.34 -7.20
CA GLN A 199 3.78 -18.61 -7.12
C GLN A 199 3.02 -18.90 -8.42
N GLN A 200 3.10 -20.15 -8.88
CA GLN A 200 2.27 -20.62 -9.99
C GLN A 200 0.91 -21.11 -9.48
N HIS A 201 -0.15 -20.78 -10.23
CA HIS A 201 -1.52 -21.25 -10.04
C HIS A 201 -1.95 -22.00 -11.31
N PRO A 202 -1.62 -23.30 -11.44
CA PRO A 202 -1.90 -24.07 -12.66
C PRO A 202 -3.39 -24.16 -13.00
N ASP A 203 -4.25 -24.14 -11.99
CA ASP A 203 -5.71 -24.11 -12.15
C ASP A 203 -6.24 -22.84 -12.82
N LEU A 204 -5.48 -21.74 -12.72
CA LEU A 204 -5.78 -20.46 -13.36
C LEU A 204 -4.90 -20.19 -14.58
N GLY A 205 -3.89 -21.04 -14.84
CA GLY A 205 -2.86 -20.78 -15.85
C GLY A 205 -2.04 -19.51 -15.56
N LEU A 206 -1.91 -19.10 -14.30
CA LEU A 206 -1.40 -17.79 -13.90
C LEU A 206 -0.15 -17.93 -13.01
N VAL A 207 0.85 -17.08 -13.23
CA VAL A 207 1.96 -16.87 -12.28
C VAL A 207 1.71 -15.55 -11.53
N VAL A 208 1.71 -15.57 -10.21
CA VAL A 208 1.53 -14.35 -9.39
C VAL A 208 2.83 -13.99 -8.72
N ALA A 209 3.30 -12.76 -8.94
CA ALA A 209 4.42 -12.15 -8.23
C ALA A 209 3.87 -11.18 -7.17
N ALA A 210 4.51 -11.13 -6.00
CA ALA A 210 4.11 -10.26 -4.92
C ALA A 210 5.29 -9.72 -4.11
N HIS A 211 5.27 -8.41 -3.88
CA HIS A 211 6.01 -7.72 -2.82
C HIS A 211 5.28 -7.87 -1.48
N GLY A 212 6.00 -7.77 -0.37
CA GLY A 212 5.50 -8.13 0.95
C GLY A 212 4.37 -7.24 1.47
N GLY A 213 4.27 -6.01 0.94
CA GLY A 213 3.14 -5.10 1.21
C GLY A 213 1.85 -5.41 0.46
N ALA A 214 1.89 -6.28 -0.56
CA ALA A 214 0.73 -6.53 -1.42
C ALA A 214 -0.34 -7.40 -0.74
N PHE A 215 -1.61 -7.09 -0.98
CA PHE A 215 -2.73 -7.86 -0.45
C PHE A 215 -2.70 -9.32 -0.96
N ALA A 216 -2.95 -10.27 -0.04
CA ALA A 216 -2.92 -11.71 -0.27
C ALA A 216 -1.57 -12.31 -0.74
N GLY A 217 -0.50 -11.51 -0.81
CA GLY A 217 0.81 -11.97 -1.28
C GLY A 217 0.70 -12.67 -2.63
N THR A 218 1.40 -13.80 -2.79
CA THR A 218 1.35 -14.59 -4.03
C THR A 218 0.07 -15.44 -4.19
N SER A 219 -0.81 -15.46 -3.17
CA SER A 219 -2.07 -16.19 -3.23
C SER A 219 -3.14 -15.38 -3.94
N VAL A 220 -4.13 -16.07 -4.52
CA VAL A 220 -5.30 -15.41 -5.11
C VAL A 220 -6.47 -15.45 -4.13
N ASP A 221 -6.96 -14.28 -3.74
CA ASP A 221 -8.13 -14.11 -2.87
C ASP A 221 -9.36 -14.87 -3.40
N ILE A 222 -10.16 -15.41 -2.48
CA ILE A 222 -11.34 -16.21 -2.82
C ILE A 222 -12.45 -15.39 -3.50
N GLY A 223 -12.57 -14.09 -3.19
CA GLY A 223 -13.47 -13.17 -3.89
C GLY A 223 -12.98 -12.90 -5.30
N THR A 224 -11.68 -12.62 -5.47
CA THR A 224 -11.03 -12.50 -6.78
C THR A 224 -11.22 -13.77 -7.61
N ARG A 225 -10.98 -14.96 -7.05
CA ARG A 225 -11.22 -16.26 -7.72
C ARG A 225 -12.66 -16.41 -8.18
N PHE A 226 -13.62 -16.00 -7.35
CA PHE A 226 -15.04 -16.07 -7.72
C PHE A 226 -15.35 -15.13 -8.90
N LEU A 227 -14.76 -13.93 -8.92
CA LEU A 227 -14.91 -12.99 -10.04
C LEU A 227 -14.26 -13.52 -11.33
N LEU A 228 -13.05 -14.07 -11.27
CA LEU A 228 -12.33 -14.67 -12.40
C LEU A 228 -13.20 -15.67 -13.17
N GLY A 229 -13.95 -16.52 -12.45
CA GLY A 229 -14.84 -17.51 -13.05
C GLY A 229 -15.97 -16.96 -13.93
N HIS A 230 -16.23 -15.64 -13.89
CA HIS A 230 -17.29 -14.98 -14.66
C HIS A 230 -16.76 -13.89 -15.59
N LEU A 231 -15.45 -13.57 -15.55
CA LEU A 231 -14.89 -12.45 -16.32
C LEU A 231 -15.00 -12.63 -17.83
N ALA A 232 -15.10 -13.86 -18.33
CA ALA A 232 -15.26 -14.12 -19.76
C ALA A 232 -16.51 -13.42 -20.33
N GLU A 233 -17.56 -13.25 -19.53
CA GLU A 233 -18.83 -12.63 -19.92
C GLU A 233 -18.81 -11.09 -19.85
N ALA A 234 -17.79 -10.49 -19.22
CA ALA A 234 -17.77 -9.07 -18.90
C ALA A 234 -17.55 -8.19 -20.13
N ALA A 235 -18.53 -7.36 -20.50
CA ALA A 235 -18.43 -6.36 -21.57
C ALA A 235 -17.64 -6.86 -22.81
N LEU A 236 -18.17 -7.88 -23.51
CA LEU A 236 -17.47 -8.62 -24.58
C LEU A 236 -16.87 -7.76 -25.71
N GLY A 237 -17.37 -6.55 -25.93
CA GLY A 237 -16.87 -5.60 -26.94
C GLY A 237 -15.86 -4.56 -26.43
N ALA A 238 -15.52 -4.58 -25.13
CA ALA A 238 -14.61 -3.60 -24.55
C ALA A 238 -13.18 -3.76 -25.11
N ARG A 239 -12.57 -2.62 -25.42
CA ARG A 239 -11.16 -2.45 -25.81
C ARG A 239 -10.34 -1.78 -24.72
N THR A 240 -10.99 -1.11 -23.77
CA THR A 240 -10.35 -0.56 -22.57
C THR A 240 -10.96 -1.13 -21.30
N ALA A 241 -10.10 -1.59 -20.38
CA ALA A 241 -10.51 -2.04 -19.05
C ALA A 241 -9.68 -1.38 -17.95
N VAL A 242 -10.25 -1.31 -16.75
CA VAL A 242 -9.55 -0.89 -15.53
C VAL A 242 -9.71 -1.95 -14.45
N ASP A 243 -8.63 -2.35 -13.82
CA ASP A 243 -8.61 -3.10 -12.56
C ASP A 243 -8.40 -2.11 -11.40
N LEU A 244 -9.49 -1.80 -10.69
CA LEU A 244 -9.52 -0.76 -9.65
C LEU A 244 -9.24 -1.36 -8.28
N GLY A 245 -8.12 -0.97 -7.67
CA GLY A 245 -7.58 -1.63 -6.47
C GLY A 245 -6.96 -2.98 -6.86
N CYS A 246 -6.05 -2.95 -7.83
CA CYS A 246 -5.61 -4.16 -8.53
C CYS A 246 -4.84 -5.16 -7.66
N GLY A 247 -4.29 -4.76 -6.50
CA GLY A 247 -3.46 -5.62 -5.68
C GLY A 247 -2.28 -6.19 -6.49
N THR A 248 -2.16 -7.51 -6.58
CA THR A 248 -1.13 -8.18 -7.40
C THR A 248 -1.48 -8.25 -8.89
N GLY A 249 -2.52 -7.56 -9.36
CA GLY A 249 -2.86 -7.45 -10.78
C GLY A 249 -3.44 -8.74 -11.38
N VAL A 250 -3.99 -9.63 -10.56
CA VAL A 250 -4.56 -10.91 -11.00
C VAL A 250 -5.70 -10.71 -12.00
N LEU A 251 -6.64 -9.79 -11.72
CA LEU A 251 -7.77 -9.54 -12.61
C LEU A 251 -7.28 -8.88 -13.91
N ALA A 252 -6.40 -7.87 -13.82
CA ALA A 252 -5.81 -7.22 -14.98
C ALA A 252 -5.07 -8.21 -15.90
N THR A 253 -4.22 -9.04 -15.32
CA THR A 253 -3.41 -10.03 -16.05
C THR A 253 -4.32 -11.08 -16.69
N SER A 254 -5.31 -11.59 -15.95
CA SER A 254 -6.28 -12.55 -16.49
C SER A 254 -7.08 -11.97 -17.65
N LEU A 255 -7.50 -10.71 -17.57
CA LEU A 255 -8.22 -10.04 -18.67
C LEU A 255 -7.35 -9.96 -19.93
N ALA A 256 -6.10 -9.51 -19.80
CA ALA A 256 -5.18 -9.38 -20.93
C ALA A 256 -4.84 -10.73 -21.57
N MET A 257 -4.59 -11.78 -20.77
CA MET A 257 -4.30 -13.12 -21.28
C MET A 257 -5.44 -13.71 -22.13
N HIS A 258 -6.69 -13.43 -21.77
CA HIS A 258 -7.86 -13.98 -22.46
C HIS A 258 -8.39 -13.06 -23.57
N ARG A 259 -7.90 -11.82 -23.68
CA ARG A 259 -8.40 -10.82 -24.63
C ARG A 259 -7.24 -10.03 -25.26
N PRO A 260 -6.58 -10.56 -26.30
CA PRO A 260 -5.38 -9.95 -26.88
C PRO A 260 -5.52 -8.50 -27.41
N GLY A 261 -6.75 -8.03 -27.63
CA GLY A 261 -7.05 -6.65 -28.07
C GLY A 261 -7.48 -5.71 -26.95
N LEU A 262 -7.47 -6.16 -25.69
CA LEU A 262 -7.90 -5.38 -24.54
C LEU A 262 -6.69 -4.70 -23.88
N HIS A 263 -6.72 -3.38 -23.81
CA HIS A 263 -5.76 -2.62 -23.01
C HIS A 263 -6.30 -2.46 -21.58
N VAL A 264 -5.52 -2.90 -20.60
CA VAL A 264 -5.92 -2.87 -19.19
C VAL A 264 -5.07 -1.87 -18.42
N LEU A 265 -5.73 -0.98 -17.69
CA LEU A 265 -5.11 -0.15 -16.67
C LEU A 265 -5.29 -0.81 -15.29
N ALA A 266 -4.22 -1.22 -14.63
CA ALA A 266 -4.26 -1.64 -13.25
C ALA A 266 -3.91 -0.45 -12.34
N SER A 267 -4.81 -0.10 -11.42
CA SER A 267 -4.66 1.05 -10.53
C SER A 267 -4.70 0.62 -9.07
N ASP A 268 -3.71 1.03 -8.27
CA ASP A 268 -3.72 0.83 -6.82
C ASP A 268 -3.03 2.01 -6.11
N GLN A 269 -3.35 2.23 -4.83
CA GLN A 269 -2.67 3.23 -4.01
C GLN A 269 -1.35 2.70 -3.43
N SER A 270 -1.22 1.38 -3.30
CA SER A 270 -0.06 0.70 -2.71
C SER A 270 1.08 0.60 -3.72
N ALA A 271 2.27 1.05 -3.33
CA ALA A 271 3.48 0.91 -4.13
C ALA A 271 3.85 -0.58 -4.32
N ALA A 272 3.71 -1.39 -3.27
CA ALA A 272 3.92 -2.83 -3.32
C ALA A 272 2.92 -3.53 -4.26
N ALA A 273 1.64 -3.15 -4.24
CA ALA A 273 0.64 -3.66 -5.18
C ALA A 273 1.01 -3.31 -6.63
N VAL A 274 1.37 -2.06 -6.89
CA VAL A 274 1.77 -1.61 -8.25
C VAL A 274 2.99 -2.38 -8.77
N ALA A 275 4.02 -2.55 -7.96
CA ALA A 275 5.18 -3.36 -8.35
C ALA A 275 4.78 -4.83 -8.59
N SER A 276 3.96 -5.41 -7.72
CA SER A 276 3.47 -6.79 -7.83
C SER A 276 2.62 -7.04 -9.08
N ALA A 277 1.73 -6.11 -9.41
CA ALA A 277 0.87 -6.18 -10.60
C ALA A 277 1.70 -6.09 -11.88
N TRP A 278 2.74 -5.25 -11.89
CA TRP A 278 3.66 -5.15 -13.01
C TRP A 278 4.44 -6.46 -13.21
N ASP A 279 5.03 -7.00 -12.13
CA ASP A 279 5.80 -8.25 -12.21
C ASP A 279 4.92 -9.45 -12.56
N THR A 280 3.67 -9.47 -12.07
CA THR A 280 2.67 -10.47 -12.47
C THR A 280 2.36 -10.36 -13.97
N ALA A 281 2.12 -9.16 -14.51
CA ALA A 281 1.86 -8.99 -15.94
C ALA A 281 3.06 -9.43 -16.81
N LEU A 282 4.28 -9.10 -16.38
CA LEU A 282 5.51 -9.53 -17.05
C LEU A 282 5.70 -11.05 -17.01
N ALA A 283 5.49 -11.68 -15.86
CA ALA A 283 5.66 -13.12 -15.68
C ALA A 283 4.68 -13.94 -16.56
N ASN A 284 3.56 -13.36 -16.97
CA ASN A 284 2.56 -13.99 -17.84
C ASN A 284 2.60 -13.48 -19.29
N GLY A 285 3.62 -12.69 -19.67
CA GLY A 285 3.82 -12.25 -21.06
C GLY A 285 2.80 -11.24 -21.58
N VAL A 286 2.10 -10.51 -20.70
CA VAL A 286 1.08 -9.52 -21.06
C VAL A 286 1.43 -8.09 -20.65
N GLY A 287 2.69 -7.83 -20.29
CA GLY A 287 3.17 -6.51 -19.88
C GLY A 287 2.96 -5.39 -20.90
N GLU A 288 2.86 -5.70 -22.20
CA GLU A 288 2.54 -4.71 -23.24
C GLU A 288 1.05 -4.30 -23.27
N GLN A 289 0.17 -5.15 -22.75
CA GLN A 289 -1.28 -4.92 -22.69
C GLN A 289 -1.71 -4.29 -21.36
N VAL A 290 -0.93 -4.48 -20.30
CA VAL A 290 -1.24 -4.03 -18.94
C VAL A 290 -0.39 -2.82 -18.57
N LYS A 291 -1.02 -1.66 -18.42
CA LYS A 291 -0.41 -0.47 -17.81
C LYS A 291 -0.73 -0.46 -16.32
N VAL A 292 0.28 -0.39 -15.48
CA VAL A 292 0.10 -0.28 -14.02
C VAL A 292 0.41 1.13 -13.56
N VAL A 293 -0.45 1.70 -12.71
CA VAL A 293 -0.30 3.06 -12.18
C VAL A 293 -0.57 3.09 -10.68
N ARG A 294 0.16 3.96 -9.98
CA ARG A 294 -0.16 4.31 -8.60
C ARG A 294 -1.11 5.51 -8.57
N ASP A 295 -2.30 5.32 -8.03
CA ASP A 295 -3.37 6.33 -8.00
C ASP A 295 -4.24 6.17 -6.75
N ASP A 296 -4.90 7.24 -6.32
CA ASP A 296 -5.94 7.20 -5.29
C ASP A 296 -7.28 6.87 -5.95
N GLY A 297 -7.56 5.56 -6.04
CA GLY A 297 -8.66 5.02 -6.84
C GLY A 297 -8.42 5.26 -8.34
N LEU A 298 -9.09 6.26 -8.92
CA LEU A 298 -8.93 6.66 -10.32
C LEU A 298 -8.81 8.18 -10.47
N SER A 299 -8.38 8.87 -9.42
CA SER A 299 -8.37 10.34 -9.35
C SER A 299 -7.64 11.02 -10.51
N ARG A 300 -6.65 10.34 -11.11
CA ARG A 300 -5.83 10.87 -12.22
C ARG A 300 -6.28 10.37 -13.59
N GLN A 301 -7.33 9.52 -13.66
CA GLN A 301 -7.82 8.97 -14.91
C GLN A 301 -8.90 9.88 -15.53
N PRO A 302 -8.95 10.03 -16.86
CA PRO A 302 -9.95 10.87 -17.52
C PRO A 302 -11.38 10.32 -17.38
N ASP A 303 -12.35 11.23 -17.39
CA ASP A 303 -13.78 10.90 -17.43
C ASP A 303 -14.11 10.12 -18.71
N GLY A 304 -15.02 9.15 -18.61
CA GLY A 304 -15.51 8.39 -19.77
C GLY A 304 -14.46 7.63 -20.58
N SER A 305 -13.34 7.23 -19.96
CA SER A 305 -12.19 6.61 -20.64
C SER A 305 -12.15 5.09 -20.59
N ALA A 306 -13.01 4.44 -19.78
CA ALA A 306 -13.06 2.99 -19.63
C ALA A 306 -14.39 2.39 -20.08
N GLU A 307 -14.35 1.31 -20.87
CA GLU A 307 -15.53 0.55 -21.27
C GLU A 307 -15.86 -0.56 -20.25
N LEU A 308 -14.86 -1.06 -19.53
CA LEU A 308 -14.98 -2.03 -18.44
C LEU A 308 -14.18 -1.57 -17.22
N ILE A 309 -14.75 -1.68 -16.02
CA ILE A 309 -14.01 -1.60 -14.76
C ILE A 309 -14.30 -2.88 -13.97
N VAL A 310 -13.27 -3.52 -13.43
CA VAL A 310 -13.38 -4.62 -12.48
C VAL A 310 -12.93 -4.16 -11.10
N LEU A 311 -13.60 -4.62 -10.05
CA LEU A 311 -13.36 -4.15 -8.68
C LEU A 311 -13.61 -5.28 -7.67
N ASN A 312 -12.59 -5.55 -6.85
CA ASN A 312 -12.71 -6.27 -5.59
C ASN A 312 -12.34 -5.29 -4.46
N PRO A 313 -13.31 -4.54 -3.89
CA PRO A 313 -13.02 -3.47 -2.95
C PRO A 313 -12.46 -4.02 -1.62
N PRO A 314 -11.61 -3.28 -0.90
CA PRO A 314 -10.96 -3.78 0.31
C PRO A 314 -11.94 -4.05 1.47
N PHE A 315 -11.86 -5.23 2.10
CA PHE A 315 -12.75 -5.69 3.19
C PHE A 315 -12.11 -5.84 4.59
N HIS A 316 -10.84 -5.43 4.81
CA HIS A 316 -10.17 -5.51 6.14
C HIS A 316 -9.91 -4.22 6.97
N VAL A 317 -10.04 -3.01 6.42
CA VAL A 317 -10.11 -1.70 7.10
C VAL A 317 -11.48 -1.39 7.78
N GLY A 318 -11.73 -1.88 9.00
CA GLY A 318 -12.85 -1.52 9.92
C GLY A 318 -14.20 -1.03 9.33
N ALA A 319 -15.32 -1.68 9.66
CA ALA A 319 -16.65 -1.51 9.02
C ALA A 319 -17.07 -0.09 8.53
N ALA A 320 -16.85 0.98 9.29
CA ALA A 320 -17.18 2.34 8.85
C ALA A 320 -16.24 2.87 7.76
N VAL A 321 -14.94 2.59 7.88
CA VAL A 321 -13.93 2.96 6.88
C VAL A 321 -14.13 2.15 5.60
N HIS A 322 -14.57 0.89 5.71
CA HIS A 322 -14.97 0.08 4.56
C HIS A 322 -16.03 0.71 3.67
N ALA A 323 -17.11 1.19 4.29
CA ALA A 323 -18.18 1.81 3.54
C ALA A 323 -17.69 3.06 2.82
N GLY A 324 -16.90 3.91 3.50
CA GLY A 324 -16.33 5.12 2.90
C GLY A 324 -15.42 4.82 1.70
N ILE A 325 -14.49 3.86 1.83
CA ILE A 325 -13.58 3.49 0.73
C ILE A 325 -14.37 2.94 -0.46
N ALA A 326 -15.29 1.99 -0.24
CA ALA A 326 -16.05 1.39 -1.34
C ALA A 326 -16.89 2.44 -2.11
N LEU A 327 -17.54 3.35 -1.40
CA LEU A 327 -18.32 4.43 -2.02
C LEU A 327 -17.44 5.35 -2.86
N LYS A 328 -16.29 5.79 -2.33
CA LYS A 328 -15.31 6.59 -3.09
C LYS A 328 -14.87 5.88 -4.38
N LEU A 329 -14.60 4.57 -4.30
CA LEU A 329 -14.23 3.77 -5.47
C LEU A 329 -15.37 3.66 -6.49
N PHE A 330 -16.63 3.54 -6.03
CA PHE A 330 -17.79 3.54 -6.93
C PHE A 330 -17.98 4.89 -7.63
N GLU A 331 -17.78 6.01 -6.93
CA GLU A 331 -17.85 7.35 -7.51
C GLU A 331 -16.77 7.56 -8.58
N HIS A 332 -15.53 7.13 -8.29
CA HIS A 332 -14.44 7.13 -9.25
C HIS A 332 -14.74 6.25 -10.48
N ALA A 333 -15.26 5.04 -10.26
CA ALA A 333 -15.67 4.15 -11.34
C ALA A 333 -16.77 4.78 -12.20
N ALA A 334 -17.78 5.40 -11.57
CA ALA A 334 -18.87 6.06 -12.26
C ALA A 334 -18.36 7.17 -13.21
N ARG A 335 -17.45 8.02 -12.72
CA ARG A 335 -16.85 9.10 -13.51
C ARG A 335 -16.04 8.59 -14.69
N VAL A 336 -15.24 7.54 -14.49
CA VAL A 336 -14.30 7.03 -15.49
C VAL A 336 -14.96 6.11 -16.51
N LEU A 337 -16.10 5.48 -16.18
CA LEU A 337 -16.86 4.68 -17.14
C LEU A 337 -17.41 5.55 -18.29
N ALA A 338 -17.17 5.10 -19.52
CA ALA A 338 -17.83 5.62 -20.70
C ALA A 338 -19.35 5.35 -20.63
N PRO A 339 -20.19 6.15 -21.31
CA PRO A 339 -21.61 5.84 -21.46
C PRO A 339 -21.83 4.41 -21.97
N GLY A 340 -22.63 3.62 -21.27
CA GLY A 340 -22.86 2.20 -21.58
C GLY A 340 -21.76 1.23 -21.11
N GLY A 341 -20.64 1.73 -20.57
CA GLY A 341 -19.61 0.91 -19.94
C GLY A 341 -20.09 0.25 -18.64
N GLU A 342 -19.38 -0.78 -18.18
CA GLU A 342 -19.80 -1.59 -17.03
C GLU A 342 -18.76 -1.63 -15.90
N LEU A 343 -19.23 -1.46 -14.66
CA LEU A 343 -18.50 -1.89 -13.46
C LEU A 343 -18.90 -3.32 -13.09
N TRP A 344 -17.94 -4.23 -13.08
CA TRP A 344 -18.05 -5.58 -12.55
C TRP A 344 -17.41 -5.64 -11.17
N CYS A 345 -18.25 -5.77 -10.14
CA CYS A 345 -17.82 -5.68 -8.76
C CYS A 345 -18.15 -6.98 -8.02
N VAL A 346 -17.19 -7.50 -7.26
CA VAL A 346 -17.38 -8.64 -6.35
C VAL A 346 -17.26 -8.17 -4.90
N TRP A 347 -18.12 -8.66 -4.02
CA TRP A 347 -18.01 -8.36 -2.60
C TRP A 347 -18.65 -9.40 -1.70
N ASN A 348 -18.30 -9.38 -0.42
CA ASN A 348 -18.94 -10.23 0.59
C ASN A 348 -20.45 -9.95 0.65
N SER A 349 -21.31 -10.93 0.41
CA SER A 349 -22.76 -10.76 0.22
C SER A 349 -23.51 -10.07 1.37
N HIS A 350 -22.94 -10.02 2.57
CA HIS A 350 -23.53 -9.30 3.70
C HIS A 350 -23.36 -7.77 3.59
N LEU A 351 -22.40 -7.30 2.79
CA LEU A 351 -22.22 -5.89 2.47
C LEU A 351 -23.26 -5.53 1.39
N ALA A 352 -24.31 -4.80 1.77
CA ALA A 352 -25.44 -4.50 0.89
C ALA A 352 -25.10 -3.35 -0.09
N TYR A 353 -24.14 -3.54 -1.01
CA TYR A 353 -23.68 -2.48 -1.93
C TYR A 353 -24.60 -2.19 -3.12
N THR A 354 -25.55 -3.07 -3.43
CA THR A 354 -26.44 -2.91 -4.60
C THR A 354 -27.20 -1.57 -4.64
N PRO A 355 -27.79 -1.05 -3.55
CA PRO A 355 -28.44 0.27 -3.57
C PRO A 355 -27.46 1.40 -3.92
N ALA A 356 -26.24 1.38 -3.37
CA ALA A 356 -25.21 2.37 -3.66
C ALA A 356 -24.79 2.31 -5.13
N LEU A 357 -24.53 1.11 -5.66
CA LEU A 357 -24.18 0.90 -7.07
C LEU A 357 -25.28 1.41 -8.02
N ARG A 358 -26.55 1.13 -7.70
CA ARG A 358 -27.71 1.64 -8.47
C ARG A 358 -27.79 3.16 -8.47
N SER A 359 -27.50 3.77 -7.32
CA SER A 359 -27.56 5.22 -7.16
C SER A 359 -26.39 5.94 -7.82
N ILE A 360 -25.19 5.38 -7.73
CA ILE A 360 -23.93 6.04 -8.14
C ILE A 360 -23.62 5.79 -9.62
N ILE A 361 -23.87 4.57 -10.12
CA ILE A 361 -23.46 4.15 -11.46
C ILE A 361 -24.65 4.01 -12.40
N GLY A 362 -25.67 3.25 -12.00
CA GLY A 362 -26.86 3.01 -12.80
C GLY A 362 -27.43 1.59 -12.70
N PRO A 363 -28.22 1.15 -13.69
CA PRO A 363 -28.86 -0.18 -13.69
C PRO A 363 -27.87 -1.29 -13.31
N THR A 364 -28.21 -2.05 -12.27
CA THR A 364 -27.32 -3.04 -11.68
C THR A 364 -27.97 -4.41 -11.69
N ARG A 365 -27.32 -5.38 -12.36
CA ARG A 365 -27.75 -6.78 -12.46
C ARG A 365 -26.83 -7.68 -11.64
N GLN A 366 -27.40 -8.69 -10.99
CA GLN A 366 -26.61 -9.74 -10.35
C GLN A 366 -26.13 -10.73 -11.42
N ILE A 367 -24.82 -10.93 -11.50
CA ILE A 367 -24.21 -11.91 -12.41
C ILE A 367 -24.19 -13.27 -11.73
N ALA A 368 -23.66 -13.32 -10.52
CA ALA A 368 -23.55 -14.54 -9.75
C ALA A 368 -23.62 -14.25 -8.25
N ARG A 369 -24.01 -15.26 -7.47
CA ARG A 369 -24.01 -15.20 -6.03
C ARG A 369 -23.77 -16.59 -5.46
N ASN A 370 -22.88 -16.68 -4.47
CA ASN A 370 -22.72 -17.86 -3.64
C ASN A 370 -23.01 -17.50 -2.17
N THR A 371 -22.66 -18.39 -1.24
CA THR A 371 -22.90 -18.20 0.20
C THR A 371 -22.10 -17.05 0.81
N LYS A 372 -20.97 -16.68 0.20
CA LYS A 372 -20.03 -15.66 0.70
C LYS A 372 -20.02 -14.39 -0.14
N PHE A 373 -20.13 -14.49 -1.46
CA PHE A 373 -19.87 -13.42 -2.41
C PHE A 373 -21.03 -13.17 -3.39
N THR A 374 -21.20 -11.90 -3.73
CA THR A 374 -22.08 -11.43 -4.79
C THR A 374 -21.23 -10.76 -5.86
N ILE A 375 -21.51 -11.07 -7.14
CA ILE A 375 -20.97 -10.35 -8.30
C ILE A 375 -22.12 -9.61 -8.97
N THR A 376 -21.93 -8.33 -9.24
CA THR A 376 -22.86 -7.56 -10.08
C THR A 376 -22.15 -6.85 -11.21
N ALA A 377 -22.91 -6.56 -12.26
CA ALA A 377 -22.54 -5.61 -13.28
C ALA A 377 -23.46 -4.38 -13.19
N SER A 378 -22.86 -3.19 -13.09
CA SER A 378 -23.55 -1.90 -13.07
C SER A 378 -23.21 -1.13 -14.34
N THR A 379 -24.21 -0.78 -15.14
CA THR A 379 -24.01 -0.08 -16.40
C THR A 379 -24.12 1.43 -16.20
N ARG A 380 -23.13 2.17 -16.69
CA ARG A 380 -23.13 3.63 -16.68
C ARG A 380 -24.26 4.14 -17.58
N ALA A 381 -25.19 4.89 -16.99
CA ALA A 381 -26.27 5.55 -17.74
C ALA A 381 -25.71 6.51 -18.81
N GLN A 382 -26.49 6.72 -19.87
CA GLN A 382 -26.14 7.64 -20.96
C GLN A 382 -26.03 9.09 -20.50
#